data_AF-A1HMT6-F1
#
_entry.id   AF-A1HMT6-F1
#
_cell.length_a   1.000
_cell.length_b   1.000
_cell.length_c   1.000
_cell.angle_alpha   90.00
_cell.angle_beta   90.00
_cell.angle_gamma   90.00
#
_symmetry.space_group_name_H-M   'P 1'
#
loop_
_entity.id
_entity.type
_entity.pdbx_description
1 polymer ?
#
loop_
_entity_poly.entity_id
_entity_poly.type
_entity_poly.pdbx_seq_one_letter_code
_entity_poly.pdbx_strand_id
1 'polypeptide(L)' 'MIVREQNTARNGDIVVALLDGEEATVKRFYKERDYIRLQPENNYMEPIYSQNVTILGKVVGLYRRL' A
#
# COMPACT_ATOMS: atom_id res chain seq x y z
N MET A 1 -0.11 -1.77 14.19
CA MET A 1 -0.24 -0.70 13.18
C MET A 1 -1.61 -0.08 13.32
N ILE A 2 -1.75 1.22 13.10
CA ILE A 2 -3.03 1.92 13.10
C ILE A 2 -3.34 2.27 11.64
N VAL A 3 -4.49 1.80 11.16
CA VAL A 3 -4.96 1.99 9.79
C VAL A 3 -6.25 2.78 9.84
N ARG A 4 -6.35 3.81 9.01
CA ARG A 4 -7.61 4.52 8.75
C ARG A 4 -8.25 3.87 7.52
N GLU A 5 -9.45 3.34 7.69
CA GLU A 5 -10.23 2.78 6.59
C GLU A 5 -10.55 3.88 5.56
N GLN A 6 -10.14 3.65 4.32
CA GLN A 6 -10.40 4.52 3.17
C GLN A 6 -10.03 3.78 1.89
N ASN A 7 -10.75 4.05 0.81
CA ASN A 7 -10.58 3.42 -0.50
C ASN A 7 -9.70 4.24 -1.47
N THR A 8 -9.08 5.32 -1.01
CA THR A 8 -8.21 6.18 -1.80
C THR A 8 -6.88 6.42 -1.10
N ALA A 9 -5.85 6.75 -1.86
CA ALA A 9 -4.52 7.08 -1.34
C ALA A 9 -3.83 8.10 -2.24
N ARG A 10 -2.85 8.83 -1.68
CA ARG A 10 -1.98 9.74 -2.45
C ARG A 10 -0.62 9.10 -2.67
N ASN A 11 0.08 9.54 -3.72
CA ASN A 11 1.44 9.09 -3.98
C ASN A 11 2.32 9.35 -2.75
N GLY A 12 3.04 8.31 -2.32
CA GLY A 12 3.85 8.32 -1.11
C GLY A 12 3.14 7.88 0.17
N ASP A 13 1.82 7.67 0.16
CA ASP A 13 1.11 7.11 1.33
C ASP A 13 1.47 5.64 1.54
N ILE A 14 1.61 5.23 2.80
CA ILE A 14 1.70 3.80 3.15
C ILE A 14 0.27 3.28 3.29
N VAL A 15 -0.04 2.21 2.58
CA VAL A 15 -1.41 1.66 2.47
C VAL A 15 -1.43 0.19 2.80
N VAL A 16 -2.60 -0.27 3.26
CA VAL A 16 -3.00 -1.67 3.13
C VAL A 16 -3.73 -1.79 1.80
N ALA A 17 -3.20 -2.64 0.92
CA ALA A 17 -3.69 -2.83 -0.44
C ALA A 17 -3.99 -4.31 -0.69
N LEU A 18 -5.12 -4.58 -1.34
CA LEU A 18 -5.46 -5.90 -1.87
C LEU A 18 -5.04 -5.97 -3.34
N LEU A 19 -4.11 -6.86 -3.64
CA LEU A 19 -3.60 -7.15 -4.97
C LEU A 19 -4.47 -8.24 -5.61
N ASP A 20 -4.95 -7.97 -6.83
CA ASP A 20 -5.71 -8.91 -7.66
C ASP A 20 -6.94 -9.56 -6.98
N GLY A 21 -7.42 -8.97 -5.88
CA GLY A 21 -8.55 -9.48 -5.09
C GLY A 21 -8.18 -10.58 -4.09
N GLU A 22 -6.91 -10.99 -4.00
CA GLU A 22 -6.50 -12.19 -3.24
C GLU A 22 -5.50 -11.88 -2.12
N GLU A 23 -4.49 -11.04 -2.38
CA GLU A 23 -3.38 -10.84 -1.44
C GLU A 23 -3.39 -9.45 -0.80
N ALA A 24 -3.50 -9.39 0.53
CA ALA A 24 -3.36 -8.14 1.27
C ALA A 24 -1.88 -7.85 1.61
N THR A 25 -1.39 -6.68 1.19
CA THR A 25 0.00 -6.25 1.41
C THR A 25 0.07 -4.85 2.03
N VAL A 26 1.18 -4.55 2.70
CA VAL A 26 1.51 -3.20 3.16
C VAL A 26 2.71 -2.68 2.39
N LYS A 27 2.50 -1.60 1.64
CA LYS A 27 3.47 -0.99 0.73
C LYS A 27 3.21 0.51 0.62
N ARG A 28 4.19 1.26 0.14
CA ARG A 28 4.00 2.66 -0.24
C ARG A 28 3.38 2.74 -1.62
N PHE A 29 2.29 3.49 -1.73
CA PHE A 29 1.48 3.61 -2.92
C PHE A 29 1.99 4.71 -3.85
N TYR A 30 2.08 4.40 -5.13
CA TYR A 30 2.27 5.37 -6.20
C TYR A 30 1.34 5.06 -7.36
N LYS A 31 0.47 6.02 -7.69
CA LYS A 31 -0.32 6.04 -8.92
C LYS A 31 0.54 6.64 -10.02
N GLU A 32 0.98 5.80 -10.94
CA GLU A 32 1.62 6.20 -12.18
C GLU A 32 0.56 6.37 -13.28
N ARG A 33 0.97 6.73 -14.50
CA ARG A 33 0.04 7.03 -15.60
C ARG A 33 -0.83 5.82 -16.00
N ASP A 34 -0.22 4.64 -16.12
CA ASP A 34 -0.86 3.45 -16.69
C ASP A 34 -0.95 2.26 -15.70
N TYR A 35 -0.39 2.42 -14.50
CA TYR A 35 -0.33 1.38 -13.47
C TYR A 35 -0.14 1.97 -12.07
N ILE A 36 -0.28 1.12 -11.07
CA ILE A 36 0.02 1.40 -9.67
C ILE A 36 1.32 0.68 -9.32
N ARG A 37 2.24 1.40 -8.70
CA ARG A 37 3.45 0.84 -8.10
C ARG A 37 3.26 0.77 -6.58
N LEU A 38 3.42 -0.43 -6.04
CA LEU A 38 3.48 -0.71 -4.62
C LEU A 38 4.94 -0.92 -4.22
N GLN A 39 5.53 0.12 -3.63
CA GLN A 39 6.94 0.17 -3.27
C GLN A 39 7.15 -0.43 -1.87
N PRO A 40 8.03 -1.43 -1.70
CA PRO A 40 8.47 -1.87 -0.38
C PRO A 40 9.37 -0.83 0.28
N GLU A 41 9.31 -0.74 1.61
CA GLU A 41 10.25 0.05 2.42
C GLU A 41 11.59 -0.67 2.63
N ASN A 42 11.68 -1.95 2.25
CA ASN A 42 12.92 -2.70 2.24
C ASN A 42 13.57 -2.61 0.84
N ASN A 43 14.75 -1.99 0.78
CA ASN A 43 15.49 -1.77 -0.47
C ASN A 43 15.96 -3.06 -1.17
N TYR A 44 15.95 -4.20 -0.47
CA TYR A 44 16.28 -5.50 -1.06
C TYR A 44 15.09 -6.20 -1.73
N MET A 45 13.89 -5.60 -1.67
CA MET A 45 12.68 -6.14 -2.28
C MET A 45 12.31 -5.34 -3.53
N GLU A 46 11.86 -6.04 -4.57
CA GLU A 46 11.43 -5.40 -5.81
C GLU A 46 10.03 -4.75 -5.68
N PRO A 47 9.77 -3.64 -6.39
CA PRO A 47 8.44 -3.04 -6.44
C PRO A 47 7.45 -3.95 -7.15
N ILE A 48 6.19 -3.91 -6.73
CA ILE A 48 5.09 -4.60 -7.41
C ILE A 48 4.37 -3.58 -8.29
N TYR A 49 4.13 -3.96 -9.55
CA TYR A 49 3.41 -3.15 -10.53
C TYR A 49 2.10 -3.85 -10.90
N SER A 50 0.97 -3.18 -10.71
CA SER A 50 -0.34 -3.75 -11.07
C SER A 50 -1.32 -2.66 -11.49
N GLN A 51 -2.26 -3.01 -12.36
CA GLN A 51 -3.42 -2.18 -12.69
C GLN A 51 -4.61 -2.43 -11.75
N ASN A 52 -4.59 -3.55 -11.03
CA ASN A 52 -5.67 -3.99 -10.16
C ASN A 52 -5.22 -3.99 -8.70
N VAL A 53 -5.43 -2.84 -8.06
CA VAL A 53 -5.12 -2.64 -6.64
C VAL A 53 -6.32 -2.01 -5.96
N THR A 54 -6.83 -2.66 -4.93
CA THR A 54 -7.86 -2.10 -4.05
C THR A 54 -7.22 -1.58 -2.78
N ILE A 55 -7.42 -0.29 -2.48
CA ILE A 55 -6.96 0.28 -1.21
C ILE A 55 -7.97 -0.08 -0.12
N LEU A 56 -7.50 -0.79 0.92
CA LEU A 56 -8.31 -1.13 2.09
C LEU A 56 -8.20 -0.05 3.18
N GLY A 57 -7.06 0.63 3.25
CA GLY A 57 -6.87 1.73 4.18
C GLY A 57 -5.48 2.36 4.12
N LYS A 58 -5.34 3.51 4.77
CA LYS A 58 -4.08 4.23 4.91
C LYS A 58 -3.48 3.97 6.28
N VAL A 59 -2.19 3.68 6.32
CA VAL A 59 -1.43 3.54 7.56
C VAL A 59 -1.19 4.94 8.15
N VAL A 60 -1.65 5.17 9.38
CA VAL A 60 -1.56 6.47 10.07
C VAL A 60 -0.66 6.44 11.31
N GLY A 61 -0.23 5.26 11.73
CA GLY A 61 0.68 5.14 12.86
C GLY A 61 1.10 3.72 13.16
N LEU A 62 2.07 3.59 14.04
CA LEU A 62 2.52 2.32 14.57
C LEU A 62 2.28 2.29 16.07
N TYR A 63 1.45 1.36 16.52
CA TYR A 63 1.35 1.02 17.92
C TYR A 63 2.37 -0.06 18.24
N ARG A 64 3.25 0.20 19.23
CA ARG A 64 4.19 -0.78 19.78
C ARG A 64 3.82 -1.00 21.23
N ARG A 65 3.53 -2.25 21.60
CA ARG A 65 3.43 -2.66 23.01
C ARG A 65 4.82 -3.07 23.46
N LEU A 66 5.35 -2.37 24.45
CA LEU A 66 6.57 -2.75 25.17
C LEU A 66 6.24 -3.80 26.23
#